data_AF-M8CV15-F1
#
_entry.id   AF-M8CV15-F1
#
_cell.length_a   1.000
_cell.length_b   1.000
_cell.length_c   1.000
_cell.angle_alpha   90.00
_cell.angle_beta   90.00
_cell.angle_gamma   90.00
#
_symmetry.space_group_name_H-M   'P 1'
#
loop_
_entity.id
_entity.type
_entity.pdbx_description
1 polymer ?
#
loop_
_entity_poly.entity_id
_entity_poly.type
_entity_poly.pdbx_seq_one_letter_code
_entity_poly.pdbx_strand_id
1 'polypeptide(L)'
;MLTVQQAVFTVEGLIGKVQQQKQLIHQLIQENEHLRQENKQLRKENEQLKYRVQELEARTKKNSSNSHLPPSSDRFEKKRSSREPSGKKPGGQEGHEGTTLRQVEHPHHRVVHRVHTCQGCGASLRDVKPFKVDVRQVFDLPPVSIEVTQHEREVKSCPHCRCVQQAEFPPHVTNHVQYGPRLTALVVYLHHIQLIPYKRLSDTIEALYQHSVSTGTLANMVKRGREALESNM
;
A
#
# COMPACT_ATOMS: atom_id res chain seq x y z
N MET A 1 -33.18 -96.68 -47.03
CA MET A 1 -31.96 -96.05 -47.58
C MET A 1 -32.31 -94.60 -47.88
N LEU A 2 -31.80 -93.65 -47.09
CA LEU A 2 -31.86 -92.23 -47.45
C LEU A 2 -31.21 -92.08 -48.83
N THR A 3 -31.90 -91.48 -49.79
CA THR A 3 -31.37 -91.31 -51.14
C THR A 3 -30.18 -90.35 -51.07
N VAL A 4 -29.12 -90.64 -51.82
CA VAL A 4 -27.89 -89.83 -51.86
C VAL A 4 -28.20 -88.33 -52.06
N GLN A 5 -29.26 -88.00 -52.81
CA GLN A 5 -29.75 -86.63 -53.00
C GLN A 5 -30.23 -85.92 -51.72
N GLN A 6 -30.91 -86.60 -50.79
CA GLN A 6 -31.34 -85.97 -49.53
C GLN A 6 -30.15 -85.65 -48.62
N ALA A 7 -29.13 -86.52 -48.59
CA ALA A 7 -27.90 -86.28 -47.85
C ALA A 7 -27.12 -85.08 -48.41
N VAL A 8 -26.99 -84.97 -49.73
CA VAL A 8 -26.32 -83.84 -50.39
C VAL A 8 -27.00 -82.51 -50.06
N PHE A 9 -28.34 -82.44 -50.14
CA PHE A 9 -29.09 -81.22 -49.81
C PHE A 9 -28.92 -80.79 -48.34
N THR A 10 -28.90 -81.74 -47.40
CA THR A 10 -28.64 -81.43 -45.98
C THR A 10 -27.20 -80.94 -45.73
N VAL A 11 -26.22 -81.47 -46.46
CA VAL A 11 -24.82 -81.04 -46.36
C VAL A 11 -24.65 -79.63 -46.94
N GLU A 12 -25.26 -79.34 -48.09
CA GLU A 12 -25.27 -77.99 -48.68
C GLU A 12 -25.91 -76.95 -47.74
N GLY A 13 -27.03 -77.30 -47.09
CA GLY A 13 -27.68 -76.44 -46.09
C GLY A 13 -26.83 -76.20 -44.84
N LEU A 14 -26.07 -77.21 -44.38
CA LEU A 14 -25.13 -77.06 -43.27
C LEU A 14 -23.93 -76.19 -43.68
N ILE A 15 -23.40 -76.34 -44.90
CA ILE A 15 -22.31 -75.51 -45.44
C ILE A 15 -22.73 -74.03 -45.49
N GLY A 16 -23.96 -73.74 -45.94
CA GLY A 16 -24.50 -72.37 -45.94
C GLY A 16 -24.58 -71.76 -44.54
N LYS A 17 -25.06 -72.53 -43.54
CA LYS A 17 -25.09 -72.10 -42.14
C LYS A 17 -23.69 -71.83 -41.56
N VAL A 18 -22.72 -72.68 -41.89
CA VAL A 18 -21.31 -72.50 -41.45
C VAL A 18 -20.69 -71.26 -42.10
N GLN A 19 -20.97 -70.98 -43.38
CA GLN A 19 -20.52 -69.76 -44.05
C GLN A 19 -21.15 -68.50 -43.42
N GLN A 20 -22.45 -68.54 -43.11
CA GLN A 20 -23.14 -67.43 -42.45
C GLN A 20 -22.61 -67.19 -41.02
N GLN A 21 -22.37 -68.26 -40.26
CA GLN A 21 -21.71 -68.15 -38.95
C GLN A 21 -20.30 -67.56 -39.06
N LYS A 22 -19.52 -67.93 -40.07
CA LYS A 22 -18.18 -67.38 -40.29
C LYS A 22 -18.21 -65.88 -40.59
N GLN A 23 -19.19 -65.42 -41.37
CA GLN A 23 -19.39 -63.99 -41.64
C GLN A 23 -19.77 -63.23 -40.37
N LEU A 24 -20.70 -63.77 -39.56
CA LEU A 24 -21.10 -63.16 -38.29
C LEU A 24 -19.93 -63.07 -37.30
N ILE A 25 -19.12 -64.13 -37.18
CA ILE A 25 -17.92 -64.13 -36.34
C ILE A 25 -16.95 -63.03 -36.78
N HIS A 26 -16.75 -62.85 -38.09
CA HIS A 26 -15.87 -61.80 -38.59
C HIS A 26 -16.37 -60.40 -38.25
N GLN A 27 -17.68 -60.15 -38.41
CA GLN A 27 -18.31 -58.89 -38.02
C GLN A 27 -18.18 -58.62 -36.51
N LEU A 28 -18.44 -59.63 -35.67
CA LEU A 28 -18.32 -59.51 -34.22
C LEU A 28 -16.88 -59.24 -33.77
N ILE A 29 -15.88 -59.76 -34.48
CA ILE A 29 -14.47 -59.46 -34.23
C ILE A 29 -14.17 -58.01 -34.56
N GLN A 30 -14.60 -57.52 -35.73
CA GLN A 30 -14.42 -56.13 -36.13
C GLN A 30 -15.08 -55.15 -35.14
N GLU A 31 -16.30 -55.45 -34.71
CA GLU A 31 -17.02 -54.63 -33.72
C GLU A 31 -16.33 -54.65 -32.35
N ASN A 32 -15.81 -55.81 -31.92
CA ASN A 32 -15.01 -55.90 -30.69
C ASN A 32 -13.74 -55.07 -30.76
N GLU A 33 -13.04 -55.09 -31.89
CA GLU A 33 -11.83 -54.29 -32.08
C GLU A 33 -12.14 -52.79 -32.02
N HIS A 34 -13.21 -52.35 -32.69
CA HIS A 34 -13.68 -50.97 -32.63
C HIS A 34 -14.02 -50.55 -31.20
N LEU A 35 -14.86 -51.33 -30.49
CA LEU A 35 -15.25 -51.04 -29.11
C LEU A 35 -14.04 -51.01 -28.16
N ARG A 36 -13.04 -51.87 -28.37
CA ARG A 36 -11.80 -51.86 -27.58
C ARG A 36 -10.96 -50.61 -27.82
N GLN A 37 -10.89 -50.13 -29.06
CA GLN A 37 -10.21 -48.88 -29.39
C GLN A 37 -10.91 -47.68 -28.74
N GLU A 38 -12.23 -47.60 -28.85
CA GLU A 38 -13.03 -46.53 -28.23
C GLU A 38 -12.90 -46.53 -26.70
N ASN A 39 -12.97 -47.71 -26.06
CA ASN A 39 -12.78 -47.83 -24.61
C ASN A 39 -11.40 -47.34 -24.17
N LYS A 40 -10.36 -47.63 -24.96
CA LYS A 40 -9.00 -47.17 -24.68
C LYS A 40 -8.91 -45.64 -24.76
N GLN A 41 -9.54 -45.03 -25.75
CA GLN A 41 -9.56 -43.58 -25.91
C GLN A 41 -10.31 -42.89 -24.76
N LEU A 42 -11.52 -43.37 -24.44
CA LEU A 42 -12.33 -42.84 -23.35
C LEU A 42 -11.62 -42.95 -21.99
N ARG A 43 -10.92 -44.07 -21.73
CA ARG A 43 -10.15 -44.23 -20.48
C ARG A 43 -9.04 -43.19 -20.36
N LYS A 44 -8.33 -42.91 -21.46
CA LYS A 44 -7.26 -41.90 -21.50
C LYS A 44 -7.80 -40.49 -21.25
N GLU A 45 -8.92 -40.13 -21.87
CA GLU A 45 -9.56 -38.83 -21.65
C GLU A 45 -10.08 -38.69 -20.21
N ASN A 46 -10.67 -39.75 -19.65
CA ASN A 46 -11.17 -39.75 -18.28
C ASN A 46 -10.03 -39.56 -17.27
N GLU A 47 -8.86 -40.17 -17.51
CA GLU A 47 -7.67 -39.98 -16.69
C GLU A 47 -7.15 -38.53 -16.75
N GLN A 48 -7.10 -37.94 -17.95
CA GLN A 48 -6.72 -36.53 -18.13
C GLN A 48 -7.68 -35.57 -17.44
N LEU A 49 -8.99 -35.81 -17.56
CA LEU A 49 -10.01 -35.01 -16.90
C LEU A 49 -9.93 -35.12 -15.38
N LYS A 50 -9.76 -36.34 -14.84
CA LYS A 50 -9.58 -36.55 -13.39
C LYS A 50 -8.37 -35.81 -12.85
N TYR A 51 -7.23 -35.86 -13.56
CA TYR A 51 -6.04 -35.12 -13.18
C TYR A 51 -6.30 -33.61 -13.12
N ARG A 52 -6.98 -33.07 -14.15
CA ARG A 52 -7.26 -31.63 -14.24
C ARG A 52 -8.26 -31.18 -13.18
N VAL A 53 -9.27 -31.99 -12.87
CA VAL A 53 -10.20 -31.73 -11.76
C VAL A 53 -9.44 -31.71 -10.44
N GLN A 54 -8.58 -32.69 -10.18
CA GLN A 54 -7.79 -32.76 -8.95
C GLN A 54 -6.86 -31.53 -8.80
N GLU A 55 -6.21 -31.10 -9.88
CA GLU A 55 -5.36 -29.90 -9.87
C GLU A 55 -6.17 -28.63 -9.57
N LEU A 56 -7.32 -28.45 -10.22
CA LEU A 56 -8.20 -27.30 -10.01
C LEU A 56 -8.75 -27.27 -8.58
N GLU A 57 -9.20 -28.42 -8.06
CA GLU A 57 -9.66 -28.55 -6.68
C GLU A 57 -8.55 -28.20 -5.68
N ALA A 58 -7.32 -28.68 -5.90
CA ALA A 58 -6.17 -28.37 -5.05
C ALA A 58 -5.81 -26.88 -5.05
N ARG A 59 -6.03 -26.17 -6.18
CA ARG A 59 -5.86 -24.72 -6.25
C ARG A 59 -6.96 -23.98 -5.48
N THR A 60 -8.21 -24.45 -5.56
CA THR A 60 -9.35 -23.81 -4.86
C THR A 60 -9.37 -24.07 -3.35
N LYS A 61 -8.83 -25.19 -2.86
CA LYS A 61 -8.79 -25.52 -1.43
C LYS A 61 -7.77 -24.71 -0.63
N LYS A 62 -6.84 -23.98 -1.27
CA LYS A 62 -5.86 -23.14 -0.58
C LYS A 62 -6.44 -21.76 -0.31
N ASN A 63 -6.60 -21.42 0.96
CA ASN A 63 -7.01 -20.09 1.41
C ASN A 63 -6.05 -19.59 2.52
N SER A 64 -6.21 -18.33 2.93
CA SER A 64 -5.37 -17.71 3.96
C SER A 64 -5.47 -18.38 5.34
N SER A 65 -6.43 -19.29 5.54
CA SER A 65 -6.66 -19.98 6.81
C SER A 65 -5.91 -21.31 6.91
N ASN A 66 -5.56 -21.94 5.78
CA ASN A 66 -4.94 -23.27 5.74
C ASN A 66 -3.62 -23.32 4.95
N SER A 67 -3.23 -22.21 4.34
CA SER A 67 -1.96 -22.03 3.66
C SER A 67 -1.45 -20.66 4.03
N HIS A 68 -0.14 -20.50 4.27
CA HIS A 68 0.51 -19.23 4.65
C HIS A 68 0.44 -18.13 3.57
N LEU A 69 -0.61 -18.14 2.75
CA LEU A 69 -0.97 -17.10 1.79
C LEU A 69 -1.59 -15.91 2.53
N PRO A 70 -1.28 -14.68 2.11
CA PRO A 70 -1.88 -13.49 2.70
C PRO A 70 -3.39 -13.46 2.39
N PRO A 71 -4.22 -12.90 3.30
CA PRO A 71 -5.69 -12.77 3.11
C PRO A 71 -6.11 -12.09 1.81
N SER A 72 -5.26 -11.23 1.25
CA SER A 72 -5.48 -10.56 -0.04
C SER A 72 -5.43 -11.53 -1.24
N SER A 73 -4.95 -12.76 -1.05
CA SER A 73 -4.89 -13.80 -2.09
C SER A 73 -6.16 -14.63 -2.21
N ASP A 74 -7.11 -14.50 -1.25
CA ASP A 74 -8.43 -15.14 -1.24
C ASP A 74 -9.32 -14.51 -2.33
N ARG A 75 -9.03 -14.82 -3.60
CA ARG A 75 -9.63 -14.19 -4.79
C ARG A 75 -11.12 -14.50 -4.99
N PHE A 76 -11.64 -15.54 -4.34
CA PHE A 76 -12.97 -16.09 -4.62
C PHE A 76 -13.94 -16.07 -3.42
N GLU A 77 -13.49 -15.72 -2.22
CA GLU A 77 -14.36 -15.56 -1.04
C GLU A 77 -14.31 -14.12 -0.51
N LYS A 78 -15.35 -13.34 -0.80
CA LYS A 78 -15.55 -12.05 -0.13
C LYS A 78 -15.93 -12.32 1.32
N LYS A 79 -14.98 -12.12 2.25
CA LYS A 79 -15.27 -12.11 3.69
C LYS A 79 -16.32 -11.04 3.98
N ARG A 80 -17.55 -11.46 4.28
CA ARG A 80 -18.61 -10.55 4.72
C ARG A 80 -18.24 -10.04 6.10
N SER A 81 -18.30 -8.72 6.29
CA SER A 81 -18.12 -8.10 7.59
C SER A 81 -19.11 -8.71 8.58
N SER A 82 -18.62 -9.27 9.68
CA SER A 82 -19.45 -9.74 10.80
C SER A 82 -19.97 -8.59 11.67
N ARG A 83 -19.59 -7.34 11.36
CA ARG A 83 -20.07 -6.17 12.10
C ARG A 83 -21.51 -5.87 11.73
N GLU A 84 -22.37 -5.90 12.73
CA GLU A 84 -23.71 -5.34 12.64
C GLU A 84 -23.64 -3.81 12.51
N PRO A 85 -24.55 -3.19 11.74
CA PRO A 85 -24.65 -1.74 11.66
C PRO A 85 -24.93 -1.18 13.06
N SER A 86 -24.03 -0.33 13.57
CA SER A 86 -24.14 0.16 14.95
C SER A 86 -25.40 1.02 15.22
N GLY A 87 -26.12 1.44 14.17
CA GLY A 87 -27.27 2.36 14.28
C GLY A 87 -26.93 3.76 14.78
N LYS A 88 -25.68 4.02 15.17
CA LYS A 88 -25.24 5.31 15.70
C LYS A 88 -25.13 6.33 14.58
N LYS A 89 -25.65 7.54 14.84
CA LYS A 89 -25.46 8.68 13.93
C LYS A 89 -23.96 9.00 13.82
N PRO A 90 -23.47 9.44 12.65
CA PRO A 90 -22.12 9.94 12.51
C PRO A 90 -21.93 11.14 13.44
N GLY A 91 -20.93 11.11 14.32
CA GLY A 91 -20.65 12.20 15.26
C GLY A 91 -20.07 11.72 16.59
N GLY A 92 -19.75 12.68 17.45
CA GLY A 92 -19.38 12.41 18.84
C GLY A 92 -20.52 11.73 19.59
N GLN A 93 -20.19 11.00 20.66
CA GLN A 93 -21.20 10.40 21.53
C GLN A 93 -22.04 11.50 22.19
N GLU A 94 -23.30 11.21 22.50
CA GLU A 94 -24.16 12.13 23.26
C GLU A 94 -23.48 12.45 24.61
N GLY A 95 -23.33 13.75 24.91
CA GLY A 95 -22.64 14.24 26.10
C GLY A 95 -21.14 14.53 25.93
N HIS A 96 -20.55 14.26 24.75
CA HIS A 96 -19.15 14.66 24.50
C HIS A 96 -19.06 16.17 24.29
N GLU A 97 -18.27 16.86 25.11
CA GLU A 97 -18.03 18.30 24.91
C GLU A 97 -17.32 18.51 23.56
N GLY A 98 -17.95 19.29 22.70
CA GLY A 98 -17.36 19.72 21.43
C GLY A 98 -16.42 20.89 21.67
N THR A 99 -15.16 20.76 21.27
CA THR A 99 -14.20 21.87 21.22
C THR A 99 -14.27 22.54 19.85
N THR A 100 -14.95 23.69 19.79
CA THR A 100 -14.97 24.53 18.58
C THR A 100 -13.72 25.42 18.56
N LEU A 101 -13.07 25.57 17.41
CA LEU A 101 -11.96 26.49 17.22
C LEU A 101 -12.43 27.94 17.51
N ARG A 102 -11.81 28.61 18.49
CA ARG A 102 -12.16 29.97 18.92
C ARG A 102 -11.16 30.99 18.41
N GLN A 103 -11.63 32.22 18.21
CA GLN A 103 -10.73 33.34 17.95
C GLN A 103 -9.81 33.60 19.16
N VAL A 104 -8.56 33.94 18.89
CA VAL A 104 -7.59 34.37 19.89
C VAL A 104 -7.61 35.88 20.08
N GLU A 105 -7.38 36.36 21.30
CA GLU A 105 -7.31 37.79 21.60
C GLU A 105 -6.09 38.46 20.94
N HIS A 106 -4.96 37.77 20.92
CA HIS A 106 -3.68 38.27 20.42
C HIS A 106 -3.19 37.43 19.22
N PRO A 107 -3.58 37.75 17.98
CA PRO A 107 -3.07 37.05 16.80
C PRO A 107 -1.62 37.45 16.51
N HIS A 108 -0.82 36.53 15.97
CA HIS A 108 0.59 36.77 15.60
C HIS A 108 0.77 37.93 14.61
N HIS A 109 -0.20 38.10 13.69
CA HIS A 109 -0.21 39.18 12.70
C HIS A 109 -1.62 39.77 12.57
N ARG A 110 -1.70 41.09 12.34
CA ARG A 110 -2.96 41.79 12.09
C ARG A 110 -2.87 42.54 10.76
N VAL A 111 -3.73 42.16 9.81
CA VAL A 111 -3.87 42.83 8.51
C VAL A 111 -5.19 43.60 8.50
N VAL A 112 -5.12 44.90 8.24
CA VAL A 112 -6.31 45.77 8.16
C VAL A 112 -6.58 46.09 6.70
N HIS A 113 -7.69 45.58 6.17
CA HIS A 113 -8.17 45.91 4.84
C HIS A 113 -8.93 47.25 4.89
N ARG A 114 -8.31 48.33 4.39
CA ARG A 114 -8.88 49.67 4.43
C ARG A 114 -9.77 49.94 3.22
N VAL A 115 -10.92 50.56 3.46
CA VAL A 115 -11.77 51.10 2.38
C VAL A 115 -11.28 52.50 2.05
N HIS A 116 -10.84 52.71 0.81
CA HIS A 116 -10.30 54.00 0.39
C HIS A 116 -11.28 54.87 -0.39
N THR A 117 -12.25 54.25 -1.07
CA THR A 117 -13.20 54.93 -1.94
C THR A 117 -14.59 54.33 -1.78
N CYS A 118 -15.60 55.19 -1.85
CA CYS A 118 -17.00 54.76 -1.90
C CYS A 118 -17.30 54.18 -3.28
N GLN A 119 -17.80 52.94 -3.34
CA GLN A 119 -18.18 52.30 -4.61
C GLN A 119 -19.43 52.92 -5.25
N GLY A 120 -20.26 53.65 -4.49
CA GLY A 120 -21.48 54.28 -5.00
C GLY A 120 -21.25 55.65 -5.63
N CYS A 121 -20.52 56.54 -4.95
CA CYS A 121 -20.32 57.94 -5.41
C CYS A 121 -18.86 58.30 -5.72
N GLY A 122 -17.90 57.39 -5.52
CA GLY A 122 -16.48 57.63 -5.78
C GLY A 122 -15.76 58.50 -4.75
N ALA A 123 -16.45 59.02 -3.73
CA ALA A 123 -15.84 59.86 -2.70
C ALA A 123 -14.71 59.13 -1.94
N SER A 124 -13.68 59.88 -1.54
CA SER A 124 -12.59 59.36 -0.73
C SER A 124 -13.05 59.05 0.70
N LEU A 125 -12.67 57.88 1.20
CA LEU A 125 -12.93 57.40 2.56
C LEU A 125 -11.64 57.22 3.38
N ARG A 126 -10.49 57.68 2.86
CA ARG A 126 -9.16 57.45 3.47
C ARG A 126 -9.06 57.97 4.91
N ASP A 127 -9.68 59.12 5.19
CA ASP A 127 -9.63 59.80 6.49
C ASP A 127 -10.91 59.58 7.32
N VAL A 128 -11.84 58.76 6.82
CA VAL A 128 -13.09 58.44 7.52
C VAL A 128 -12.84 57.28 8.48
N LYS A 129 -13.17 57.47 9.76
CA LYS A 129 -13.05 56.40 10.77
C LYS A 129 -14.07 55.28 10.48
N PRO A 130 -13.68 54.00 10.63
CA PRO A 130 -14.61 52.89 10.41
C PRO A 130 -15.72 52.92 11.47
N PHE A 131 -16.96 52.74 11.03
CA PHE A 131 -18.11 52.59 11.94
C PHE A 131 -18.09 51.24 12.68
N LYS A 132 -17.64 50.17 12.01
CA LYS A 132 -17.51 48.82 12.56
C LYS A 132 -16.29 48.15 11.94
N VAL A 133 -15.63 47.28 12.71
CA VAL A 133 -14.60 46.36 12.21
C VAL A 133 -15.15 44.94 12.29
N ASP A 134 -15.23 44.27 11.13
CA ASP A 134 -15.54 42.84 11.05
C ASP A 134 -14.22 42.03 11.11
N VAL A 135 -14.16 41.01 11.96
CA VAL A 135 -12.92 40.28 12.27
C VAL A 135 -13.06 38.81 11.91
N ARG A 136 -12.15 38.32 11.07
CA ARG A 136 -11.94 36.91 10.77
C ARG A 136 -10.50 36.54 11.11
N GLN A 137 -10.29 35.34 11.64
CA GLN A 137 -8.97 34.81 11.92
C GLN A 137 -8.75 33.54 11.12
N VAL A 138 -7.56 33.42 10.54
CA VAL A 138 -7.10 32.23 9.82
C VAL A 138 -6.00 31.60 10.67
N PHE A 139 -6.19 30.34 11.03
CA PHE A 139 -5.18 29.52 11.71
C PHE A 139 -4.49 28.72 10.63
N ASP A 140 -3.25 29.09 10.33
CA ASP A 140 -2.46 28.45 9.28
C ASP A 140 -1.04 28.22 9.76
N LEU A 141 -0.32 27.35 9.05
CA LEU A 141 1.10 27.12 9.27
C LEU A 141 1.89 28.28 8.64
N PRO A 142 2.93 28.80 9.32
CA PRO A 142 3.86 29.71 8.67
C PRO A 142 4.58 28.99 7.52
N PRO A 143 5.18 29.72 6.56
CA PRO A 143 6.05 29.11 5.56
C PRO A 143 7.10 28.21 6.21
N VAL A 144 7.17 26.96 5.76
CA VAL A 144 8.03 25.93 6.35
C VAL A 144 9.25 25.72 5.47
N SER A 145 10.45 26.00 5.99
CA SER A 145 11.72 25.79 5.29
C SER A 145 12.84 25.42 6.28
N ILE A 146 13.90 24.78 5.79
CA ILE A 146 15.12 24.63 6.58
C ILE A 146 15.88 25.95 6.58
N GLU A 147 16.16 26.45 7.78
CA GLU A 147 17.01 27.61 8.01
C GLU A 147 18.47 27.15 8.19
N VAL A 148 19.39 27.75 7.44
CA VAL A 148 20.83 27.47 7.51
C VAL A 148 21.53 28.67 8.15
N THR A 149 22.12 28.45 9.33
CA THR A 149 22.96 29.45 10.01
C THR A 149 24.43 29.14 9.79
N GLN A 150 25.15 30.07 9.15
CA GLN A 150 26.60 29.99 9.02
C GLN A 150 27.25 30.55 10.29
N HIS A 151 28.07 29.73 10.94
CA HIS A 151 28.89 30.15 12.08
C HIS A 151 30.30 30.46 11.60
N GLU A 152 30.73 31.70 11.77
CA GLU A 152 32.09 32.14 11.45
C GLU A 152 32.84 32.46 12.73
N ARG A 153 34.15 32.19 12.72
CA ARG A 153 35.07 32.64 13.76
C ARG A 153 36.15 33.48 13.14
N GLU A 154 36.53 34.56 13.82
CA GLU A 154 37.71 35.31 13.44
C GLU A 154 38.97 34.52 13.81
N VAL A 155 39.98 34.59 12.95
CA VAL A 155 41.34 34.12 13.22
C VAL A 155 42.28 35.29 12.95
N LYS A 156 42.99 35.76 13.98
CA LYS A 156 43.83 36.96 13.93
C LYS A 156 45.22 36.64 14.43
N SER A 157 46.26 37.19 13.78
CA SER A 157 47.62 37.17 14.31
C SER A 157 47.83 38.42 15.16
N CYS A 158 48.31 38.25 16.40
CA CYS A 158 48.64 39.37 17.26
C CYS A 158 49.80 40.18 16.65
N PRO A 159 49.67 41.50 16.44
CA PRO A 159 50.73 42.30 15.82
C PRO A 159 52.02 42.36 16.65
N HIS A 160 51.92 42.14 17.97
CA HIS A 160 53.06 42.25 18.89
C HIS A 160 53.85 40.95 19.04
N CYS A 161 53.18 39.82 19.31
CA CYS A 161 53.83 38.53 19.57
C CYS A 161 53.67 37.51 18.44
N ARG A 162 52.95 37.85 17.37
CA ARG A 162 52.62 36.98 16.21
C ARG A 162 51.80 35.72 16.53
N CYS A 163 51.47 35.47 17.79
CA CYS A 163 50.57 34.37 18.18
C CYS A 163 49.21 34.49 17.46
N VAL A 164 48.71 33.34 17.00
CA VAL A 164 47.39 33.24 16.36
C VAL A 164 46.33 33.09 17.43
N GLN A 165 45.32 33.95 17.40
CA GLN A 165 44.14 33.92 18.25
C GLN A 165 42.92 33.59 17.39
N GLN A 166 41.99 32.81 17.95
CA GLN A 166 40.74 32.47 17.27
C GLN A 166 39.59 32.45 18.27
N ALA A 167 38.40 32.84 17.82
CA ALA A 167 37.19 32.66 18.60
C ALA A 167 36.77 31.18 18.64
N GLU A 168 36.07 30.77 19.71
CA GLU A 168 35.50 29.43 19.83
C GLU A 168 34.10 29.38 19.21
N PHE A 169 33.75 28.22 18.65
CA PHE A 169 32.38 27.97 18.23
C PHE A 169 31.50 27.62 19.43
N PRO A 170 30.19 27.91 19.39
CA PRO A 170 29.26 27.42 20.40
C PRO A 170 29.33 25.90 20.55
N PRO A 171 29.11 25.33 21.76
CA PRO A 171 29.31 23.89 22.01
C PRO A 171 28.51 22.93 21.12
N HIS A 172 27.38 23.39 20.57
CA HIS A 172 26.51 22.59 19.71
C HIS A 172 26.96 22.58 18.24
N VAL A 173 27.90 23.44 17.84
CA VAL A 173 28.45 23.52 16.48
C VAL A 173 29.74 22.71 16.44
N THR A 174 29.62 21.41 16.18
CA THR A 174 30.72 20.45 16.33
C THR A 174 31.31 19.98 15.00
N ASN A 175 30.57 20.14 13.90
CA ASN A 175 31.00 19.74 12.56
C ASN A 175 30.92 20.91 11.57
N HIS A 176 31.70 20.85 10.49
CA HIS A 176 31.67 21.84 9.41
C HIS A 176 30.27 22.03 8.80
N VAL A 177 29.52 20.94 8.65
CA VAL A 177 28.12 20.95 8.21
C VAL A 177 27.37 19.95 9.07
N GLN A 178 26.25 20.38 9.67
CA GLN A 178 25.43 19.50 10.50
C GLN A 178 23.97 19.93 10.49
N TYR A 179 23.10 18.95 10.75
CA TYR A 179 21.70 19.21 11.03
C TYR A 179 21.51 19.64 12.48
N GLY A 180 20.68 20.66 12.68
CA GLY A 180 20.38 21.21 13.99
C GLY A 180 19.49 20.32 14.88
N PRO A 181 19.38 20.67 16.17
CA PRO A 181 18.61 19.90 17.15
C PRO A 181 17.11 19.85 16.85
N ARG A 182 16.52 20.96 16.34
CA ARG A 182 15.09 21.02 16.00
C ARG A 182 14.69 19.98 14.95
N LEU A 183 15.46 19.87 13.86
CA LEU A 183 15.20 18.88 12.82
C LEU A 183 15.41 17.46 13.34
N THR A 184 16.46 17.25 14.13
CA THR A 184 16.75 15.93 14.74
C THR A 184 15.60 15.49 15.65
N ALA A 185 15.07 16.39 16.49
CA ALA A 185 13.93 16.10 17.36
C ALA A 185 12.66 15.73 16.57
N LEU A 186 12.37 16.47 15.49
CA LEU A 186 11.25 16.16 14.60
C LEU A 186 11.39 14.76 13.99
N VAL A 187 12.57 14.43 13.46
CA VAL A 187 12.87 13.11 12.87
C VAL A 187 12.69 11.99 13.90
N VAL A 188 13.22 12.16 15.12
CA VAL A 188 13.09 11.19 16.21
C VAL A 188 11.63 10.97 16.58
N TYR A 189 10.86 12.06 16.75
CA TYR A 189 9.43 11.99 17.06
C TYR A 189 8.63 11.27 15.97
N LEU A 190 8.83 11.66 14.70
CA LEU A 190 8.12 11.06 13.57
C LEU A 190 8.47 9.57 13.40
N HIS A 191 9.72 9.20 13.67
CA HIS A 191 10.13 7.80 13.57
C HIS A 191 9.59 6.94 14.72
N HIS A 192 9.75 7.38 15.97
CA HIS A 192 9.41 6.55 17.13
C HIS A 192 7.95 6.65 17.56
N ILE A 193 7.36 7.83 17.50
CA ILE A 193 5.98 8.06 17.98
C ILE A 193 4.97 7.87 16.85
N GLN A 194 5.28 8.41 15.67
CA GLN A 194 4.40 8.27 14.50
C GLN A 194 4.72 7.02 13.65
N LEU A 195 5.74 6.24 14.05
CA LEU A 195 6.12 4.96 13.44
C LEU A 195 6.39 5.04 11.94
N ILE A 196 6.90 6.18 11.46
CA ILE A 196 7.17 6.40 10.04
C ILE A 196 8.49 5.70 9.65
N PRO A 197 8.48 4.75 8.69
CA PRO A 197 9.70 4.10 8.21
C PRO A 197 10.66 5.07 7.54
N TYR A 198 11.97 4.83 7.61
CA TYR A 198 12.99 5.76 7.14
C TYR A 198 12.80 6.29 5.72
N LYS A 199 12.41 5.44 4.77
CA LYS A 199 12.17 5.90 3.40
C LYS A 199 11.00 6.89 3.32
N ARG A 200 9.89 6.57 3.98
CA ARG A 200 8.72 7.45 4.06
C ARG A 200 9.03 8.74 4.81
N LEU A 201 9.89 8.67 5.82
CA LEU A 201 10.33 9.85 6.57
C LEU A 201 11.19 10.77 5.71
N SER A 202 12.12 10.21 4.93
CA SER A 202 12.89 10.97 3.93
C SER A 202 11.96 11.69 2.94
N ASP A 203 11.01 10.97 2.36
CA ASP A 203 10.02 11.56 1.43
C ASP A 203 9.16 12.65 2.11
N THR A 204 8.83 12.47 3.39
CA THR A 204 8.04 13.44 4.17
C THR A 204 8.82 14.73 4.40
N ILE A 205 10.11 14.64 4.76
CA ILE A 205 10.95 15.82 4.94
C ILE A 205 11.15 16.55 3.60
N GLU A 206 11.36 15.81 2.52
CA GLU A 206 11.48 16.40 1.19
C GLU A 206 10.19 17.12 0.76
N ALA A 207 9.03 16.51 0.97
CA ALA A 207 7.75 17.11 0.61
C ALA A 207 7.41 18.38 1.42
N LEU A 208 7.71 18.37 2.73
CA LEU A 208 7.34 19.48 3.63
C LEU A 208 8.37 20.61 3.65
N TYR A 209 9.66 20.29 3.49
CA TYR A 209 10.75 21.24 3.67
C TYR A 209 11.58 21.47 2.39
N GLN A 210 11.23 20.80 1.28
CA GLN A 210 11.98 20.84 0.02
C GLN A 210 13.46 20.49 0.20
N HIS A 211 13.74 19.61 1.17
CA HIS A 211 15.10 19.26 1.55
C HIS A 211 15.27 17.75 1.62
N SER A 212 16.20 17.20 0.84
CA SER A 212 16.44 15.77 0.79
C SER A 212 17.38 15.32 1.91
N VAL A 213 16.95 14.30 2.66
CA VAL A 213 17.75 13.68 3.73
C VAL A 213 17.84 12.19 3.47
N SER A 214 19.06 11.65 3.42
CA SER A 214 19.27 10.21 3.21
C SER A 214 18.74 9.40 4.39
N THR A 215 18.31 8.16 4.14
CA THR A 215 17.87 7.24 5.19
C THR A 215 18.98 6.92 6.20
N GLY A 216 20.24 6.85 5.76
CA GLY A 216 21.40 6.69 6.65
C GLY A 216 21.59 7.88 7.59
N THR A 217 21.40 9.10 7.09
CA THR A 217 21.42 10.31 7.93
C THR A 217 20.29 10.28 8.97
N LEU A 218 19.08 9.88 8.57
CA LEU A 218 17.95 9.75 9.48
C LEU A 218 18.22 8.71 10.58
N ALA A 219 18.80 7.56 10.23
CA ALA A 219 19.20 6.55 11.20
C ALA A 219 20.25 7.09 12.20
N ASN A 220 21.22 7.88 11.73
CA ASN A 220 22.21 8.53 12.59
C ASN A 220 21.58 9.60 13.50
N MET A 221 20.59 10.35 13.02
CA MET A 221 19.82 11.29 13.84
C MET A 221 19.09 10.56 14.97
N VAL A 222 18.41 9.47 14.64
CA VAL A 222 17.70 8.64 15.62
C VAL A 222 18.67 8.05 16.66
N LYS A 223 19.80 7.51 16.20
CA LYS A 223 20.83 6.95 17.09
C LYS A 223 21.35 7.98 18.10
N ARG A 224 21.70 9.20 17.64
CA ARG A 224 22.16 10.29 18.52
C ARG A 224 21.07 10.74 19.49
N GLY A 225 19.82 10.80 19.03
CA GLY A 225 18.68 11.15 19.89
C GLY A 225 18.51 10.16 21.05
N ARG A 226 18.67 8.87 20.79
CA ARG A 226 18.65 7.82 21.83
C ARG A 226 19.78 8.02 22.85
N GLU A 227 21.02 8.22 22.38
CA GLU A 227 22.19 8.40 23.25
C GLU A 227 22.03 9.62 24.19
N ALA A 228 21.45 10.72 23.69
CA ALA A 228 21.18 11.91 24.50
C ALA A 228 20.06 11.73 25.54
N LEU A 229 19.14 10.77 25.34
CA LEU A 229 18.11 10.44 26.33
C LEU A 229 18.68 9.52 27.41
N GLU A 230 19.52 8.54 27.02
CA GLU A 230 20.16 7.61 27.95
C GLU A 230 21.14 8.31 28.91
N SER A 231 21.82 9.39 28.49
CA SER A 231 22.73 10.15 29.35
C SER A 231 22.04 11.00 30.42
N ASN A 232 20.71 11.17 30.32
CA ASN A 232 19.91 11.99 31.25
C ASN A 232 19.02 11.15 32.18
N MET A 233 19.14 9.81 32.11
CA MET A 233 18.52 8.85 33.02
C MET A 233 19.55 8.33 34.02
#